data_AF-A0A4Y2KQ73-F1
#
_entry.id   AF-A0A4Y2KQ73-F1
#
_cell.length_a   1.000
_cell.length_b   1.000
_cell.length_c   1.000
_cell.angle_alpha   90.00
_cell.angle_beta   90.00
_cell.angle_gamma   90.00
#
_symmetry.space_group_name_H-M   'P 1'
#
loop_
_entity.id
_entity.type
_entity.pdbx_description
1 polymer ?
#
loop_
_entity_poly.entity_id
_entity_poly.type
_entity_poly.pdbx_seq_one_letter_code
_entity_poly.pdbx_strand_id
1 'polypeptide(L)'
;MEMYMYCFLFAALFAVGDFQTANQRKVECIHSKFTSDIGGQGYTNCHSSNQALAIPKIKQCVTDWMKAKGVVQTASDGQMTVNAATFATKAGEMGETPTGRAMVACKNRPNNDRMYREAARASQCIFEEVKKTCR
;
A
#
# COMPACT_ATOMS: atom_id res chain seq x y z
N MET A 1 -40.39 33.42 30.04
CA MET A 1 -41.01 32.15 29.66
C MET A 1 -41.66 32.40 28.31
N GLU A 2 -40.90 32.27 27.23
CA GLU A 2 -41.43 32.26 25.86
C GLU A 2 -40.63 31.25 25.05
N MET A 3 -41.38 30.28 24.55
CA MET A 3 -41.03 29.18 23.68
C MET A 3 -41.13 29.69 22.24
N TYR A 4 -40.34 29.12 21.32
CA TYR A 4 -40.36 29.17 19.83
C TYR A 4 -38.95 29.49 19.30
N MET A 5 -38.23 28.49 18.79
CA MET A 5 -38.31 28.04 17.39
C MET A 5 -37.10 28.59 16.65
N TYR A 6 -36.21 27.70 16.19
CA TYR A 6 -35.66 27.64 14.83
C TYR A 6 -34.58 26.56 14.76
N CYS A 7 -35.05 25.34 14.46
CA CYS A 7 -34.27 24.25 13.89
C CYS A 7 -33.71 24.66 12.52
N PHE A 8 -32.67 25.48 12.43
CA PHE A 8 -31.99 25.71 11.17
C PHE A 8 -30.53 26.07 11.41
N LEU A 9 -29.65 25.07 11.43
CA LEU A 9 -28.30 25.16 10.85
C LEU A 9 -27.60 23.77 10.83
N PHE A 10 -28.34 22.74 10.41
CA PHE A 10 -27.76 21.52 9.83
C PHE A 10 -27.84 21.62 8.31
N ALA A 11 -27.03 22.48 7.70
CA ALA A 11 -26.96 22.58 6.24
C ALA A 11 -25.60 23.13 5.77
N ALA A 12 -24.50 22.52 6.19
CA ALA A 12 -23.18 22.77 5.59
C ALA A 12 -22.25 21.54 5.62
N LEU A 13 -22.79 20.31 5.68
CA LEU A 13 -22.00 19.10 5.90
C LEU A 13 -21.97 18.07 4.76
N PHE A 14 -22.58 18.36 3.61
CA PHE A 14 -22.70 17.36 2.53
C PHE A 14 -22.13 17.77 1.17
N ALA A 15 -21.18 18.71 1.14
CA ALA A 15 -20.40 19.00 -0.07
C ALA A 15 -18.94 18.48 -0.01
N VAL A 16 -18.55 17.80 1.09
CA VAL A 16 -17.21 17.19 1.25
C VAL A 16 -17.26 15.65 1.22
N GLY A 17 -18.46 15.07 1.09
CA GLY A 17 -18.69 13.61 1.18
C GLY A 17 -18.13 12.82 0.01
N ASP A 18 -18.14 13.38 -1.21
CA ASP A 18 -17.74 12.65 -2.42
C ASP A 18 -16.21 12.53 -2.57
N PHE A 19 -15.45 13.53 -2.11
CA PHE A 19 -13.98 13.51 -2.23
C PHE A 19 -13.33 12.59 -1.19
N GLN A 20 -13.93 12.46 0.00
CA GLN A 20 -13.46 11.53 1.03
C GLN A 20 -13.84 10.07 0.72
N THR A 21 -15.05 9.81 0.21
CA THR A 21 -15.49 8.45 -0.14
C THR A 21 -14.72 7.86 -1.34
N ALA A 22 -14.41 8.66 -2.37
CA ALA A 22 -13.62 8.17 -3.51
C ALA A 22 -12.17 7.80 -3.11
N ASN A 23 -11.55 8.58 -2.23
CA ASN A 23 -10.22 8.27 -1.71
C ASN A 23 -10.23 7.05 -0.78
N GLN A 24 -11.25 6.91 0.07
CA GLN A 24 -11.38 5.72 0.93
C GLN A 24 -11.57 4.44 0.12
N ARG A 25 -12.45 4.44 -0.89
CA ARG A 25 -12.64 3.28 -1.80
C ARG A 25 -11.36 2.87 -2.51
N LYS A 26 -10.53 3.84 -2.94
CA LYS A 26 -9.22 3.55 -3.55
C LYS A 26 -8.29 2.86 -2.56
N VAL A 27 -8.22 3.35 -1.33
CA VAL A 27 -7.36 2.76 -0.30
C VAL A 27 -7.83 1.36 0.08
N GLU A 28 -9.14 1.15 0.22
CA GLU A 28 -9.74 -0.17 0.47
C GLU A 28 -9.47 -1.15 -0.68
N CYS A 29 -9.61 -0.72 -1.93
CA CYS A 29 -9.29 -1.54 -3.10
C CYS A 29 -7.82 -1.98 -3.10
N ILE A 30 -6.90 -1.05 -2.83
CA ILE A 30 -5.46 -1.35 -2.74
C ILE A 30 -5.21 -2.35 -1.61
N HIS A 31 -5.78 -2.09 -0.44
CA HIS A 31 -5.64 -2.95 0.72
C HIS A 31 -6.17 -4.36 0.47
N SER A 32 -7.33 -4.48 -0.16
CA SER A 32 -7.95 -5.77 -0.53
C SER A 32 -7.06 -6.57 -1.49
N LYS A 33 -6.48 -5.93 -2.51
CA LYS A 33 -5.54 -6.59 -3.44
C LYS A 33 -4.30 -7.11 -2.74
N PHE A 34 -3.67 -6.31 -1.89
CA PHE A 34 -2.52 -6.78 -1.11
C PHE A 34 -2.92 -7.88 -0.11
N THR A 35 -4.07 -7.78 0.54
CA THR A 35 -4.55 -8.84 1.43
C THR A 35 -4.78 -10.14 0.67
N SER A 36 -5.34 -10.09 -0.53
CA SER A 36 -5.55 -11.27 -1.36
C SER A 36 -4.23 -11.89 -1.84
N ASP A 37 -3.26 -11.06 -2.23
CA ASP A 37 -2.03 -11.54 -2.87
C ASP A 37 -0.93 -11.91 -1.87
N ILE A 38 -0.83 -11.15 -0.78
CA ILE A 38 0.26 -11.22 0.20
C ILE A 38 -0.22 -11.27 1.67
N GLY A 39 -1.52 -11.38 1.91
CA GLY A 39 -2.16 -11.35 3.25
C GLY A 39 -1.91 -12.56 4.14
N GLY A 40 -0.74 -13.16 4.07
CA GLY A 40 -0.25 -14.13 5.06
C GLY A 40 0.41 -13.47 6.27
N GLN A 41 1.20 -14.26 7.01
CA GLN A 41 2.03 -13.74 8.12
C GLN A 41 2.99 -12.65 7.60
N GLY A 42 2.92 -11.45 8.19
CA GLY A 42 3.64 -10.25 7.76
C GLY A 42 2.71 -9.09 7.42
N TYR A 43 2.05 -9.13 6.26
CA TYR A 43 1.15 -8.05 5.82
C TYR A 43 -0.09 -7.92 6.71
N THR A 44 -0.77 -9.02 6.99
CA THR A 44 -1.98 -9.02 7.84
C THR A 44 -1.67 -8.68 9.29
N ASN A 45 -0.52 -9.11 9.81
CA ASN A 45 -0.07 -8.78 11.17
C ASN A 45 0.33 -7.30 11.30
N CYS A 46 1.01 -6.75 10.27
CA CYS A 46 1.32 -5.32 10.21
C CYS A 46 0.03 -4.49 10.14
N HIS A 47 -0.96 -4.94 9.35
CA HIS A 47 -2.23 -4.23 9.21
C HIS A 47 -3.11 -4.32 10.48
N SER A 48 -3.28 -5.50 11.08
CA SER A 48 -4.10 -5.67 12.29
C SER A 48 -3.59 -4.85 13.48
N SER A 49 -2.27 -4.62 13.53
CA SER A 49 -1.62 -3.76 14.52
C SER A 49 -1.80 -2.26 14.24
N ASN A 50 -2.28 -1.89 13.05
CA ASN A 50 -2.42 -0.51 12.59
C ASN A 50 -3.81 -0.30 11.95
N GLN A 51 -4.86 -0.25 12.79
CA GLN A 51 -6.29 -0.14 12.42
C GLN A 51 -6.67 0.97 11.41
N ALA A 52 -5.76 1.88 11.05
CA ALA A 52 -5.98 2.92 10.06
C ALA A 52 -5.48 2.49 8.66
N LEU A 53 -6.41 2.42 7.70
CA LEU A 53 -6.16 2.27 6.26
C LEU A 53 -5.49 3.54 5.70
N ALA A 54 -4.24 3.79 6.06
CA ALA A 54 -3.46 4.92 5.59
C ALA A 54 -2.41 4.47 4.57
N ILE A 55 -2.25 5.22 3.47
CA ILE A 55 -1.27 4.93 2.41
C ILE A 55 0.16 4.70 2.94
N PRO A 56 0.70 5.51 3.88
CA PRO A 56 2.02 5.25 4.46
C PRO A 56 2.12 3.89 5.15
N LYS A 57 1.04 3.44 5.81
CA LYS A 57 0.99 2.17 6.54
C LYS A 57 0.90 0.97 5.59
N ILE A 58 0.12 1.07 4.52
CA ILE A 58 0.08 0.03 3.47
C ILE A 58 1.49 -0.19 2.91
N LYS A 59 2.19 0.89 2.57
CA LYS A 59 3.58 0.80 2.07
C LYS A 59 4.52 0.16 3.07
N GLN A 60 4.38 0.47 4.36
CA GLN A 60 5.17 -0.15 5.41
C GLN A 60 4.88 -1.65 5.53
N CYS A 61 3.61 -2.06 5.49
CA CYS A 61 3.25 -3.48 5.54
C CYS A 61 3.74 -4.26 4.31
N VAL A 62 3.81 -3.64 3.14
CA VAL A 62 4.45 -4.22 1.95
C VAL A 62 5.96 -4.38 2.18
N THR A 63 6.64 -3.39 2.77
CA THR A 63 8.06 -3.51 3.15
C THR A 63 8.30 -4.66 4.14
N ASP A 64 7.46 -4.78 5.16
CA ASP A 64 7.59 -5.83 6.18
C ASP A 64 7.34 -7.22 5.58
N TRP A 65 6.36 -7.34 4.68
CA TRP A 65 6.18 -8.57 3.90
C TRP A 65 7.41 -8.89 3.04
N MET A 66 7.97 -7.92 2.32
CA MET A 66 9.19 -8.12 1.53
C MET A 66 10.37 -8.56 2.41
N LYS A 67 10.49 -7.99 3.62
CA LYS A 67 11.50 -8.42 4.60
C LYS A 67 11.27 -9.86 5.05
N ALA A 68 10.03 -10.23 5.39
CA ALA A 68 9.68 -11.61 5.77
C ALA A 68 9.92 -12.63 4.63
N LYS A 69 9.87 -12.20 3.37
CA LYS A 69 10.17 -13.02 2.19
C LYS A 69 11.64 -12.99 1.76
N GLY A 70 12.52 -12.30 2.51
CA GLY A 70 13.94 -12.17 2.18
C GLY A 70 14.23 -11.29 0.97
N VAL A 71 13.22 -10.57 0.45
CA VAL A 71 13.36 -9.60 -0.64
C VAL A 71 14.09 -8.36 -0.15
N VAL A 72 13.81 -7.93 1.09
CA VAL A 72 14.51 -6.81 1.73
C VAL A 72 15.62 -7.35 2.64
N GLN A 73 16.80 -6.77 2.50
CA GLN A 73 17.96 -6.99 3.36
C GLN A 73 18.16 -5.75 4.23
N THR A 74 18.47 -5.95 5.52
CA THR A 74 18.83 -4.85 6.43
C THR A 74 20.33 -4.93 6.66
N ALA A 75 21.06 -3.90 6.21
CA ALA A 75 22.47 -3.74 6.48
C ALA A 75 22.72 -3.39 7.96
N SER A 76 23.97 -3.52 8.40
CA SER A 76 24.37 -3.28 9.80
C SER A 76 24.17 -1.83 10.25
N ASP A 77 24.14 -0.88 9.33
CA ASP A 77 23.83 0.54 9.56
C ASP A 77 22.32 0.83 9.61
N GLY A 78 21.48 -0.21 9.50
CA GLY A 78 20.02 -0.09 9.46
C GLY A 78 19.44 0.23 8.08
N GLN A 79 20.28 0.38 7.05
CA GLN A 79 19.79 0.62 5.69
C GLN A 79 19.05 -0.61 5.16
N MET A 80 17.84 -0.40 4.66
CA MET A 80 17.04 -1.46 4.04
C MET A 80 17.16 -1.39 2.52
N THR A 81 17.78 -2.40 1.92
CA THR A 81 17.96 -2.56 0.48
C THR A 81 17.15 -3.73 -0.03
N VAL A 82 16.98 -3.84 -1.36
CA VAL A 82 16.25 -4.94 -2.00
C VAL A 82 17.23 -5.82 -2.74
N ASN A 83 17.14 -7.13 -2.50
CA ASN A 83 17.81 -8.12 -3.32
C ASN A 83 17.07 -8.26 -4.66
N ALA A 84 17.69 -7.79 -5.75
CA ALA A 84 17.08 -7.76 -7.07
C ALA A 84 16.73 -9.17 -7.59
N ALA A 85 17.54 -10.19 -7.29
CA ALA A 85 17.28 -11.57 -7.69
C ALA A 85 16.07 -12.13 -6.94
N THR A 86 16.04 -12.01 -5.61
CA THR A 86 14.90 -12.47 -4.80
C THR A 86 13.62 -11.72 -5.14
N PHE A 87 13.72 -10.41 -5.44
CA PHE A 87 12.60 -9.61 -5.91
C PHE A 87 12.04 -10.16 -7.24
N ALA A 88 12.90 -10.45 -8.21
CA ALA A 88 12.49 -11.02 -9.49
C ALA A 88 11.90 -12.43 -9.36
N THR A 89 12.50 -13.28 -8.52
CA THR A 89 11.98 -14.62 -8.23
C THR A 89 10.58 -14.54 -7.62
N LYS A 90 10.38 -13.68 -6.60
CA LYS A 90 9.07 -13.50 -5.98
C LYS A 90 8.05 -12.88 -6.93
N ALA A 91 8.45 -11.94 -7.77
CA ALA A 91 7.58 -11.41 -8.81
C ALA A 91 7.08 -12.52 -9.76
N GLY A 92 7.96 -13.46 -10.13
CA GLY A 92 7.61 -14.63 -10.95
C GLY A 92 6.69 -15.63 -10.23
N GLU A 93 6.99 -15.98 -8.98
CA GLU A 93 6.15 -16.88 -8.17
C GLU A 93 4.72 -16.35 -7.97
N MET A 94 4.60 -15.02 -7.83
CA MET A 94 3.30 -14.36 -7.66
C MET A 94 2.49 -14.26 -8.97
N GLY A 95 3.11 -14.56 -10.12
CA GLY A 95 2.45 -14.63 -11.41
C GLY A 95 1.59 -13.43 -11.75
N GLU A 96 0.34 -13.69 -12.16
CA GLU A 96 -0.62 -12.67 -12.59
C GLU A 96 -1.43 -12.03 -11.46
N THR A 97 -1.00 -12.18 -10.20
CA THR A 97 -1.60 -11.40 -9.12
C THR A 97 -1.38 -9.90 -9.36
N PRO A 98 -2.28 -9.01 -8.91
CA PRO A 98 -2.06 -7.56 -8.93
C PRO A 98 -0.67 -7.16 -8.40
N THR A 99 -0.24 -7.76 -7.30
CA THR A 99 1.06 -7.51 -6.68
C THR A 99 2.22 -8.10 -7.49
N GLY A 100 2.09 -9.32 -8.04
CA GLY A 100 3.09 -9.91 -8.94
C GLY A 100 3.32 -9.07 -10.19
N ARG A 101 2.25 -8.63 -10.86
CA ARG A 101 2.32 -7.70 -12.00
C ARG A 101 2.95 -6.37 -11.63
N ALA A 102 2.61 -5.83 -10.46
CA ALA A 102 3.23 -4.60 -9.96
C ALA A 102 4.73 -4.76 -9.73
N MET A 103 5.18 -5.89 -9.17
CA MET A 103 6.61 -6.18 -9.00
C MET A 103 7.31 -6.31 -10.35
N VAL A 104 6.73 -7.04 -11.32
CA VAL A 104 7.30 -7.15 -12.68
C VAL A 104 7.41 -5.78 -13.35
N ALA A 105 6.36 -4.95 -13.27
CA ALA A 105 6.36 -3.61 -13.81
C ALA A 105 7.46 -2.75 -13.16
N CYS A 106 7.61 -2.82 -11.84
CA CYS A 106 8.64 -2.10 -11.09
C CYS A 106 10.07 -2.54 -11.45
N LYS A 107 10.30 -3.84 -11.60
CA LYS A 107 11.57 -4.39 -12.08
C LYS A 107 11.93 -3.86 -13.46
N ASN A 108 10.94 -3.71 -14.34
CA ASN A 108 11.16 -3.30 -15.73
C ASN A 108 11.21 -1.78 -15.92
N ARG A 109 11.08 -0.97 -14.86
CA ARG A 109 11.23 0.48 -14.96
C ARG A 109 12.68 0.89 -15.27
N PRO A 110 12.88 1.97 -16.04
CA PRO A 110 14.21 2.55 -16.23
C PRO A 110 14.80 2.97 -14.89
N ASN A 111 16.11 2.74 -14.69
CA ASN A 111 16.84 3.02 -13.45
C ASN A 111 16.34 2.24 -12.21
N ASN A 112 15.88 1.00 -12.40
CA ASN A 112 15.49 0.09 -11.31
C ASN A 112 16.59 -0.12 -10.26
N ASP A 113 17.87 0.05 -10.60
CA ASP A 113 18.97 0.00 -9.64
C ASP A 113 18.79 0.98 -8.47
N ARG A 114 18.23 2.17 -8.74
CA ARG A 114 17.92 3.15 -7.69
C ARG A 114 16.75 2.70 -6.81
N MET A 115 15.81 1.94 -7.36
CA MET A 115 14.72 1.35 -6.59
C MET A 115 15.26 0.31 -5.61
N TYR A 116 16.25 -0.49 -6.01
CA TYR A 116 16.80 -1.54 -5.15
C TYR A 116 17.70 -1.03 -4.01
N ARG A 117 18.17 0.22 -4.08
CA ARG A 117 18.96 0.86 -3.00
C ARG A 117 18.14 1.17 -1.75
N GLU A 118 16.82 1.29 -1.87
CA GLU A 118 15.96 1.64 -0.75
C GLU A 118 14.66 0.84 -0.81
N ALA A 119 14.43 -0.02 0.19
CA ALA A 119 13.20 -0.82 0.30
C ALA A 119 11.92 0.03 0.23
N ALA A 120 11.95 1.24 0.79
CA ALA A 120 10.84 2.19 0.71
C ALA A 120 10.48 2.57 -0.74
N ARG A 121 11.46 2.68 -1.64
CA ARG A 121 11.22 2.99 -3.06
C ARG A 121 10.60 1.82 -3.79
N ALA A 122 11.04 0.60 -3.49
CA ALA A 122 10.42 -0.61 -4.04
C ALA A 122 8.96 -0.75 -3.60
N SER A 123 8.67 -0.59 -2.30
CA SER A 123 7.30 -0.59 -1.77
C SER A 123 6.44 0.51 -2.39
N GLN A 124 6.99 1.71 -2.54
CA GLN A 124 6.32 2.83 -3.20
C GLN A 124 6.01 2.51 -4.67
N CYS A 125 6.93 1.88 -5.39
CA CYS A 125 6.68 1.49 -6.77
C CYS A 125 5.55 0.46 -6.87
N ILE A 126 5.60 -0.61 -6.08
CA ILE A 126 4.58 -1.66 -6.07
C ILE A 126 3.22 -1.04 -5.72
N PHE A 127 3.18 -0.18 -4.71
CA PHE A 127 1.97 0.52 -4.31
C PHE A 127 1.36 1.35 -5.45
N GLU A 128 2.16 2.16 -6.15
CA GLU A 128 1.64 2.97 -7.26
C GLU A 128 1.16 2.11 -8.44
N GLU A 129 1.82 1.00 -8.75
CA GLU A 129 1.35 0.07 -9.79
C GLU A 129 0.04 -0.63 -9.40
N VAL A 130 -0.09 -1.10 -8.16
CA VAL A 130 -1.35 -1.68 -7.66
C VAL A 130 -2.46 -0.63 -7.65
N LYS A 131 -2.16 0.61 -7.21
CA LYS A 131 -3.10 1.73 -7.19
C LYS A 131 -3.67 2.05 -8.56
N LYS A 132 -2.90 1.94 -9.65
CA LYS A 132 -3.44 2.13 -11.02
C LYS A 132 -4.54 1.15 -11.38
N THR A 133 -4.60 0.00 -10.71
CA THR A 133 -5.66 -1.01 -10.92
C THR A 133 -6.93 -0.72 -10.10
N CYS A 134 -6.90 0.28 -9.22
CA CYS A 134 -8.02 0.73 -8.41
C CYS A 134 -8.55 2.06 -8.95
N ARG A 135 -9.74 2.02 -9.55
CA ARG A 135 -10.40 3.20 -10.14
C ARG A 135 -11.10 4.04 -9.07
#